data_AF-A0ABD4Z9N5-F1
#
_entry.id   AF-A0ABD4Z9N5-F1
#
_cell.length_a   1.000
_cell.length_b   1.000
_cell.length_c   1.000
_cell.angle_alpha   90.00
_cell.angle_beta   90.00
_cell.angle_gamma   90.00
#
_symmetry.space_group_name_H-M   'P 1'
#
loop_
_entity.id
_entity.type
_entity.pdbx_description
1 polymer ?
#
loop_
_entity_poly.entity_id
_entity_poly.type
_entity_poly.pdbx_seq_one_letter_code
_entity_poly.pdbx_strand_id
1 'polypeptide(L)'
;MLRLLLDEETEAGLRALCSLSSKLWNEVNYARRRQFFETKRVDLRNTYKKFYEKYKMLIGSATAQQILNKNDEPGDPSSDC
;
A
#
# COMPACT_ATOMS: atom_id res chain seq x y z
N MET A 1 -28.15 -9.61 6.82
CA MET A 1 -26.72 -9.99 6.93
C MET A 1 -26.34 -10.69 5.63
N LEU A 2 -25.62 -10.02 4.73
CA LEU A 2 -25.14 -10.63 3.49
C LEU A 2 -23.99 -11.58 3.84
N ARG A 3 -24.21 -12.89 3.69
CA ARG A 3 -23.15 -13.88 3.82
C ARG A 3 -22.62 -14.18 2.43
N LEU A 4 -21.45 -13.64 2.11
CA LEU A 4 -20.70 -14.06 0.92
C LEU A 4 -20.24 -15.50 1.17
N LEU A 5 -20.87 -16.46 0.49
CA LEU A 5 -20.31 -17.81 0.33
C LEU A 5 -19.13 -17.66 -0.65
N LEU A 6 -17.95 -17.39 -0.09
CA LEU A 6 -16.71 -17.37 -0.86
C LEU A 6 -16.31 -18.82 -1.11
N ASP A 7 -16.09 -19.18 -2.37
CA ASP A 7 -15.34 -20.38 -2.70
C ASP A 7 -13.86 -20.22 -2.28
N GLU A 8 -13.15 -21.35 -2.15
CA GLU A 8 -11.77 -21.38 -1.67
C GLU A 8 -10.81 -20.59 -2.57
N GLU A 9 -11.08 -20.52 -3.87
CA GLU A 9 -10.29 -19.77 -4.85
C GLU A 9 -10.42 -18.27 -4.64
N THR A 10 -11.64 -17.77 -4.43
CA THR A 10 -11.90 -16.37 -4.13
C THR A 10 -11.28 -15.98 -2.78
N GLU A 11 -11.37 -16.83 -1.77
CA GLU A 11 -10.72 -16.59 -0.47
C GLU A 11 -9.19 -16.50 -0.62
N ALA A 12 -8.57 -17.43 -1.37
CA ALA A 12 -7.15 -17.41 -1.64
C ALA A 12 -6.72 -16.13 -2.39
N GLY A 13 -7.50 -15.71 -3.40
CA GLY A 13 -7.28 -14.47 -4.14
C GLY A 13 -7.35 -13.22 -3.23
N LEU A 14 -8.36 -13.14 -2.36
CA LEU A 14 -8.50 -12.03 -1.40
C LEU A 14 -7.34 -12.01 -0.40
N ARG A 15 -6.90 -13.18 0.11
CA ARG A 15 -5.74 -13.28 1.00
C ARG A 15 -4.45 -12.80 0.31
N ALA A 16 -4.25 -13.16 -0.95
CA ALA A 16 -3.10 -12.71 -1.73
C ALA A 16 -3.12 -11.18 -1.95
N LEU A 17 -4.28 -10.62 -2.31
CA LEU A 17 -4.47 -9.17 -2.45
C LEU A 17 -4.17 -8.43 -1.15
N CYS A 18 -4.71 -8.89 -0.02
CA CYS A 18 -4.43 -8.32 1.30
C CYS A 18 -2.93 -8.38 1.63
N SER A 19 -2.29 -9.54 1.44
CA SER A 19 -0.86 -9.70 1.73
C SER A 19 0.02 -8.78 0.88
N LEU A 20 -0.26 -8.65 -0.42
CA LEU A 20 0.48 -7.77 -1.31
C LEU A 20 0.24 -6.30 -0.99
N SER A 21 -0.98 -5.94 -0.60
CA SER A 21 -1.34 -4.58 -0.17
C SER A 21 -0.59 -4.17 1.09
N SER A 22 -0.54 -5.03 2.11
CA SER A 22 0.25 -4.79 3.32
C SER A 22 1.75 -4.68 3.02
N LYS A 23 2.25 -5.49 2.08
CA LYS A 23 3.65 -5.41 1.65
C LYS A 23 3.98 -4.09 0.95
N LEU A 24 3.12 -3.62 0.05
CA LEU A 24 3.25 -2.31 -0.60
C LEU A 24 3.33 -1.18 0.43
N TRP A 25 2.38 -1.14 1.37
CA TRP A 25 2.35 -0.14 2.44
C TRP A 25 3.65 -0.12 3.26
N ASN A 26 4.11 -1.31 3.69
CA ASN A 26 5.30 -1.45 4.52
C ASN A 26 6.58 -1.04 3.78
N GLU A 27 6.74 -1.46 2.52
CA GLU A 27 7.94 -1.13 1.75
C GLU A 27 8.03 0.36 1.42
N VAL A 28 6.90 1.02 1.10
CA VAL A 28 6.85 2.48 0.88
C VAL A 28 7.27 3.23 2.15
N ASN A 29 6.66 2.88 3.29
CA ASN A 29 6.99 3.50 4.58
C ASN A 29 8.44 3.24 5.00
N TYR A 30 8.95 2.04 4.75
CA TYR A 30 10.35 1.73 5.03
C TYR A 30 11.29 2.58 4.16
N ALA A 31 11.04 2.65 2.86
CA ALA A 31 11.86 3.44 1.94
C ALA A 31 11.88 4.93 2.32
N ARG A 32 10.72 5.51 2.66
CA ARG A 32 10.60 6.93 3.07
C ARG A 32 11.34 7.20 4.37
N ARG A 33 11.16 6.34 5.38
CA ARG A 33 11.88 6.46 6.66
C ARG A 33 13.39 6.36 6.46
N ARG A 34 13.87 5.40 5.65
CA ARG A 34 15.29 5.27 5.32
C ARG A 34 15.84 6.52 4.65
N GLN A 35 15.17 7.04 3.61
CA GLN A 35 15.57 8.28 2.94
C GLN A 35 15.66 9.45 3.93
N PHE A 36 14.68 9.59 4.83
CA PHE A 36 14.68 10.63 5.84
C PHE A 36 15.86 10.50 6.81
N PHE A 37 16.16 9.31 7.32
CA PHE A 37 17.26 9.12 8.25
C PHE A 37 18.63 9.34 7.59
N GLU A 38 18.79 8.95 6.33
CA GLU A 38 20.04 9.08 5.57
C GLU A 38 20.29 10.49 5.03
N THR A 39 19.25 11.14 4.49
CA THR A 39 19.40 12.40 3.72
C THR A 39 18.66 13.59 4.33
N LYS A 40 17.88 13.39 5.40
CA LYS A 40 16.95 14.37 5.99
C LYS A 40 15.91 14.90 4.99
N ARG A 41 15.72 14.22 3.86
CA ARG A 41 14.76 14.54 2.80
C ARG A 41 14.04 13.27 2.37
N VAL A 42 12.82 13.42 1.85
CA VAL A 42 12.02 12.32 1.32
C VAL A 42 11.53 12.68 -0.07
N ASP A 43 11.83 11.84 -1.06
CA ASP A 43 11.33 12.01 -2.42
C ASP A 43 10.02 11.22 -2.59
N LEU A 44 8.90 11.87 -2.25
CA LEU A 44 7.57 11.27 -2.32
C LEU A 44 7.20 10.87 -3.75
N ARG A 45 7.49 11.72 -4.74
CA ARG A 45 7.10 11.50 -6.14
C ARG A 45 7.83 10.32 -6.78
N ASN A 46 9.14 10.23 -6.59
CA ASN A 46 9.91 9.12 -7.16
C ASN A 46 9.60 7.81 -6.42
N THR A 47 9.44 7.87 -5.10
CA THR A 47 9.01 6.72 -4.30
C THR A 47 7.63 6.21 -4.76
N TYR A 48 6.67 7.12 -4.95
CA TYR A 48 5.35 6.82 -5.48
C TYR A 48 5.45 6.08 -6.82
N LYS A 49 6.14 6.66 -7.80
CA LYS A 49 6.27 6.09 -9.15
C LYS A 49 6.92 4.70 -9.11
N LYS A 50 8.00 4.55 -8.33
CA LYS A 50 8.71 3.28 -8.17
C LYS A 50 7.79 2.18 -7.66
N PHE A 51 7.02 2.45 -6.61
CA PHE A 51 6.15 1.46 -6.00
C PHE A 51 4.88 1.20 -6.81
N TYR A 52 4.33 2.21 -7.47
CA TYR A 52 3.23 2.04 -8.41
C TYR A 52 3.62 1.08 -9.54
N GLU A 53 4.75 1.32 -10.20
CA GLU A 53 5.23 0.45 -11.30
C GLU A 53 5.52 -0.98 -10.82
N LYS A 54 6.06 -1.14 -9.60
CA LYS A 54 6.33 -2.45 -9.01
C LYS A 54 5.05 -3.26 -8.72
N TYR A 55 3.97 -2.61 -8.27
CA TYR A 55 2.80 -3.31 -7.76
C TYR A 55 1.57 -3.27 -8.69
N LYS A 56 1.49 -2.37 -9.67
CA LYS A 56 0.32 -2.27 -10.56
C LYS A 56 0.02 -3.57 -11.32
N MET A 57 1.04 -4.35 -11.66
CA MET A 57 0.89 -5.65 -12.33
C MET A 57 0.54 -6.79 -11.37
N LEU A 58 0.74 -6.59 -10.05
CA LEU A 58 0.52 -7.62 -9.03
C LEU A 58 -0.87 -7.54 -8.39
N ILE A 59 -1.34 -6.31 -8.12
CA ILE A 59 -2.61 -6.07 -7.40
C ILE A 59 -3.60 -5.22 -8.19
N GLY A 60 -3.26 -4.88 -9.44
CA GLY A 60 -4.03 -3.98 -10.29
C GLY A 60 -3.71 -2.50 -10.05
N SER A 61 -3.75 -1.72 -11.13
CA SER A 61 -3.42 -0.29 -11.11
C SER A 61 -4.28 0.51 -10.14
N ALA A 62 -5.59 0.24 -10.08
CA ALA A 62 -6.50 0.95 -9.19
C ALA A 62 -6.19 0.71 -7.71
N THR A 63 -5.96 -0.55 -7.33
CA THR A 63 -5.62 -0.93 -5.95
C THR A 63 -4.27 -0.33 -5.54
N ALA A 64 -3.24 -0.44 -6.39
CA ALA A 64 -1.93 0.14 -6.13
C ALA A 64 -2.01 1.66 -5.94
N GLN A 65 -2.77 2.35 -6.81
CA GLN A 65 -3.00 3.79 -6.70
C GLN A 65 -3.71 4.17 -5.39
N GLN A 66 -4.76 3.45 -5.01
CA GLN A 66 -5.50 3.72 -3.76
C GLN A 66 -4.62 3.57 -2.52
N ILE A 67 -3.84 2.50 -2.44
CA ILE A 67 -2.93 2.26 -1.30
C ILE A 67 -1.88 3.36 -1.21
N LEU A 68 -1.28 3.73 -2.34
CA LEU A 68 -0.26 4.77 -2.37
C LEU A 68 -0.84 6.15 -2.04
N ASN A 69 -2.02 6.49 -2.57
CA ASN A 69 -2.72 7.74 -2.22
C ASN A 69 -3.00 7.79 -0.72
N LYS A 70 -3.50 6.70 -0.14
CA LYS A 70 -3.80 6.63 1.30
C LYS A 70 -2.54 6.70 2.16
N ASN A 71 -1.39 6.24 1.64
CA ASN A 71 -0.10 6.35 2.31
C ASN A 71 0.49 7.77 2.24
N ASP A 72 0.07 8.57 1.26
CA ASP A 72 0.48 9.97 1.07
C ASP A 72 -0.39 10.95 1.85
N GLU A 73 -1.57 10.52 2.30
CA GLU A 73 -2.42 11.31 3.19
C GLU A 73 -1.67 11.56 4.51
N PRO A 74 -1.58 12.83 4.96
CA PRO A 74 -1.10 13.12 6.31
C PRO A 74 -2.02 12.41 7.31
N GLY A 75 -1.43 11.65 8.24
CA GLY A 75 -2.19 11.01 9.31
C GLY A 75 -3.00 12.06 10.05
N ASP A 76 -4.31 11.82 10.18
CA ASP A 76 -5.17 12.63 11.01
C ASP A 76 -4.68 12.55 12.46
N PRO A 77 -4.31 13.67 13.12
CA PRO A 77 -3.89 13.68 14.52
C PRO A 77 -4.93 13.09 15.48
N SER A 78 -6.18 12.93 15.06
CA SER A 78 -7.28 12.37 15.85
C SER A 78 -7.45 10.85 15.71
N SER A 79 -6.70 10.18 14.83
CA SER A 79 -6.81 8.73 14.61
C SER A 79 -5.95 7.87 15.53
N ASP A 80 -5.12 8.50 16.37
CA ASP A 80 -4.55 7.89 17.58
C ASP A 80 -5.55 8.10 18.74
N CYS A 81 -6.64 7.32 18.76
CA CYS A 81 -7.52 7.14 19.92
C CYS A 81 -7.76 5.65 20.16
#